data_AF-A0A529X523-F1
#
_entry.id   AF-A0A529X523-F1
#
_cell.length_a   1.000
_cell.length_b   1.000
_cell.length_c   1.000
_cell.angle_alpha   90.00
_cell.angle_beta   90.00
_cell.angle_gamma   90.00
#
_symmetry.space_group_name_H-M   'P 1'
#
loop_
_entity.id
_entity.type
_entity.pdbx_description
1 polymer ?
#
loop_
_entity_poly.entity_id
_entity_poly.type
_entity_poly.pdbx_seq_one_letter_code
_entity_poly.pdbx_strand_id
1 'polypeptide(L)' 'VLAPPKGGSGKVVLKLCRPDGSADEQLFSKRDGDVFKAARRADWGDTLG' A
#
# COMPACT_ATOMS: atom_id res chain seq x y z
N VAL A 1 -1.21 -5.47 -4.90
CA VAL A 1 -0.04 -4.58 -4.94
C VAL A 1 0.71 -4.85 -6.24
N LEU A 2 0.92 -3.82 -7.07
CA LEU A 2 1.42 -3.96 -8.44
C LEU A 2 2.91 -3.64 -8.59
N ALA A 3 3.57 -3.12 -7.56
CA ALA A 3 4.99 -2.79 -7.57
C ALA A 3 5.57 -2.90 -6.15
N PRO A 4 6.89 -3.12 -5.99
CA PRO A 4 7.53 -3.14 -4.68
C PRO A 4 7.20 -1.89 -3.84
N PRO A 5 6.85 -2.05 -2.56
CA PRO A 5 6.54 -0.92 -1.68
C PRO A 5 7.69 0.09 -1.57
N LYS A 6 7.38 1.38 -1.72
CA LYS A 6 8.34 2.47 -1.46
C LYS A 6 8.17 2.94 -0.02
N GLY A 7 9.01 2.46 0.89
CA GLY A 7 8.95 2.77 2.32
C GLY A 7 9.92 3.88 2.78
N GLY A 8 9.53 4.64 3.82
CA GLY A 8 10.41 5.61 4.49
C GLY A 8 9.73 6.30 5.69
N SER A 9 10.49 6.64 6.75
CA SER A 9 10.07 7.46 7.92
C SER A 9 8.59 7.41 8.35
N GLY A 10 8.02 6.21 8.53
CA GLY A 10 6.63 6.04 8.99
C GLY A 10 5.55 6.21 7.91
N LYS A 11 5.95 6.07 6.64
CA LYS A 11 5.10 6.09 5.46
C LYS A 11 5.48 4.95 4.52
N VAL A 12 4.51 4.49 3.74
CA VAL A 12 4.72 3.54 2.64
C VAL A 12 3.80 3.93 1.49
N VAL A 13 4.34 3.95 0.27
CA VAL A 13 3.55 4.16 -0.94
C VAL A 13 3.45 2.83 -1.67
N LEU A 14 2.22 2.44 -2.00
CA LEU A 14 1.92 1.24 -2.76
C LEU A 14 1.24 1.60 -4.07
N LYS A 15 1.59 0.91 -5.16
CA LYS A 15 0.79 0.92 -6.38
C LYS A 15 -0.28 -0.16 -6.27
N LEU A 16 -1.55 0.20 -6.33
CA LEU A 16 -2.68 -0.72 -6.12
C LEU A 16 -3.57 -0.79 -7.35
N CYS A 17 -4.03 -1.99 -7.68
CA CYS A 17 -5.16 -2.17 -8.59
C CYS A 17 -6.44 -2.00 -7.78
N ARG A 18 -7.39 -1.21 -8.28
CA ARG A 18 -8.68 -0.97 -7.65
C ARG A 18 -9.79 -1.76 -8.35
N PRO A 19 -10.93 -1.99 -7.67
CA PRO A 19 -12.06 -2.73 -8.25
C PRO A 19 -12.65 -2.08 -9.52
N ASP A 20 -12.46 -0.77 -9.69
CA ASP A 20 -12.85 -0.02 -10.90
C ASP A 20 -11.88 -0.23 -12.08
N GLY A 21 -10.85 -1.06 -11.92
CA GLY A 21 -9.81 -1.32 -12.92
C GLY A 21 -8.71 -0.27 -12.97
N SER A 22 -8.76 0.77 -12.12
CA SER A 22 -7.69 1.78 -12.06
C SER A 22 -6.46 1.24 -11.32
N ALA A 23 -5.29 1.83 -11.62
CA ALA A 23 -4.05 1.49 -10.95
C ALA A 23 -3.31 2.76 -10.50
N ASP A 24 -3.45 3.11 -9.22
CA ASP A 24 -2.92 4.34 -8.66
C ASP A 24 -1.91 4.09 -7.53
N GLU A 25 -1.04 5.06 -7.27
CA GLU A 25 -0.22 5.08 -6.06
C GLU A 25 -1.06 5.59 -4.87
N GLN A 26 -0.98 4.90 -3.74
CA GLN A 26 -1.65 5.26 -2.50
C GLN A 26 -0.64 5.34 -1.35
N LEU A 27 -0.70 6.46 -0.61
CA LEU A 27 0.13 6.71 0.55
C LEU A 27 -0.56 6.18 1.81
N PHE A 28 0.16 5.36 2.56
CA PHE A 28 -0.18 4.94 3.92
C PHE A 28 0.85 5.49 4.90
N SER A 29 0.40 5.84 6.09
CA SER A 29 1.20 6.48 7.13
C SER A 29 0.88 5.91 8.51
N LYS A 30 1.74 6.14 9.50
CA LYS A 30 1.47 5.73 10.90
C LYS A 30 0.10 6.16 11.44
N ARG A 31 -0.51 7.21 10.89
CA ARG A 31 -1.85 7.69 11.29
C ARG A 31 -2.98 6.73 10.85
N ASP A 32 -2.73 5.91 9.83
CA ASP A 32 -3.68 4.94 9.28
C ASP A 32 -3.70 3.61 10.07
N GLY A 33 -3.00 3.55 11.21
CA GLY A 33 -3.11 2.47 12.20
C GLY A 33 -2.82 1.09 11.62
N ASP A 34 -3.81 0.19 11.70
CA ASP A 34 -3.67 -1.20 11.26
C ASP A 34 -3.54 -1.34 9.73
N VAL A 35 -4.18 -0.45 8.97
CA VAL A 35 -4.03 -0.41 7.51
C VAL A 35 -2.57 -0.10 7.13
N PHE A 36 -1.90 0.78 7.87
CA PHE A 36 -0.48 1.03 7.68
C PHE A 36 0.39 -0.18 8.05
N LYS A 37 0.05 -0.93 9.09
CA LYS A 37 0.78 -2.16 9.45
C LYS A 37 0.66 -3.22 8.35
N ALA A 38 -0.51 -3.36 7.76
CA ALA A 38 -0.74 -4.25 6.61
C ALA A 38 0.03 -3.75 5.37
N ALA A 39 -0.16 -2.49 5.00
CA ALA A 39 0.49 -1.89 3.83
C ALA A 39 2.03 -1.93 3.89
N ARG A 40 2.63 -1.73 5.08
CA ARG A 40 4.09 -1.81 5.28
C ARG A 40 4.64 -3.23 5.05
N ARG A 41 3.82 -4.26 5.27
CA ARG A 41 4.23 -5.67 5.17
C ARG A 41 3.82 -6.31 3.85
N ALA A 42 2.99 -5.63 3.06
CA ALA A 42 2.52 -6.14 1.79
C ALA A 42 3.68 -6.29 0.79
N ASP A 43 3.65 -7.35 0.01
CA ASP A 43 4.56 -7.61 -1.09
C ASP A 43 3.80 -7.62 -2.43
N TRP A 44 4.52 -7.76 -3.54
CA TRP A 44 3.93 -7.85 -4.86
C TRP A 44 2.88 -8.98 -4.94
N GLY A 45 1.73 -8.68 -5.53
CA GLY A 45 0.60 -9.61 -5.62
C GLY A 45 -0.37 -9.55 -4.43
N ASP A 46 0.01 -8.99 -3.29
CA ASP A 46 -0.86 -8.95 -2.11
C ASP A 46 -2.11 -8.09 -2.31
N THR A 47 -3.18 -8.46 -1.62
CA THR A 47 -4.41 -7.68 -1.55
C THR A 47 -4.45 -6.86 -0.26
N LEU A 48 -5.01 -5.65 -0.35
CA LEU A 48 -5.29 -4.80 0.81
C LEU A 48 -6.79 -4.57 0.85
N GLY A 49 -7.40 -4.95 1.99
CA GLY A 49 -8.85 -4.89 2.24
C GLY A 49 -9.29 -3.56 2.83
#